data_AF-A0A7V2EFC1-F1
#
_entry.id   AF-A0A7V2EFC1-F1
#
_cell.length_a   1.000
_cell.length_b   1.000
_cell.length_c   1.000
_cell.angle_alpha   90.00
_cell.angle_beta   90.00
_cell.angle_gamma   90.00
#
_symmetry.space_group_name_H-M   'P 1'
#
loop_
_entity.id
_entity.type
_entity.pdbx_description
1 polymer ?
#
loop_
_entity_poly.entity_id
_entity_poly.type
_entity_poly.pdbx_seq_one_letter_code
_entity_poly.pdbx_strand_id
1 'polypeptide(L)'
;MSVWECTNCGQTASKWYGRCPACGAFNTFEQQPEKRRSRGRSSQATPLDAVAAEALPRLSTGIPGCDRVLGGGLVPGSLVLLAGEPGVGKSTLLLQMARSIAGAGKVLYASAEESAT
;
A
#
# COMPACT_ATOMS: atom_id res chain seq x y z
N MET A 1 6.36 -16.15 -3.93
CA MET A 1 7.41 -17.18 -3.82
C MET A 1 6.70 -18.53 -3.66
N SER A 2 6.63 -19.33 -4.73
CA SER A 2 5.90 -20.60 -4.73
C SER A 2 6.63 -21.63 -3.87
N VAL A 3 5.98 -22.10 -2.81
CA VAL A 3 6.46 -23.21 -1.97
C VAL A 3 5.80 -24.50 -2.45
N TRP A 4 6.60 -25.52 -2.68
CA TRP A 4 6.16 -26.86 -3.06
C TRP A 4 6.33 -27.80 -1.88
N GLU A 5 5.42 -28.73 -1.67
CA GLU A 5 5.45 -29.68 -0.55
C GLU A 5 5.18 -31.10 -1.03
N CYS A 6 5.94 -32.05 -0.49
CA CYS A 6 5.71 -33.46 -0.73
C CYS A 6 4.53 -33.96 0.13
N THR A 7 3.43 -34.38 -0.50
CA THR A 7 2.24 -34.93 0.18
C THR A 7 2.52 -36.23 0.96
N ASN A 8 3.63 -36.92 0.68
CA ASN A 8 3.99 -38.17 1.34
C ASN A 8 4.90 -38.00 2.58
N CYS A 9 5.73 -36.97 2.64
CA CYS A 9 6.66 -36.77 3.77
C CYS A 9 6.77 -35.34 4.31
N GLY A 10 6.05 -34.38 3.72
CA GLY A 10 6.04 -32.98 4.15
C GLY A 10 7.28 -32.18 3.74
N GLN A 11 8.20 -32.74 2.94
CA GLN A 11 9.39 -32.01 2.50
C GLN A 11 9.00 -30.80 1.64
N THR A 12 9.46 -29.60 2.04
CA THR A 12 9.22 -28.37 1.28
C THR A 12 10.37 -28.03 0.34
N ALA A 13 10.08 -27.41 -0.80
CA ALA A 13 11.08 -26.93 -1.75
C ALA A 13 10.64 -25.67 -2.52
N SER A 14 11.60 -24.93 -3.07
CA SER A 14 11.37 -23.68 -3.82
C SER A 14 11.05 -23.88 -5.32
N LYS A 15 11.12 -25.12 -5.81
CA LYS A 15 10.79 -25.52 -7.18
C LYS A 15 10.34 -26.99 -7.20
N TRP A 16 9.68 -27.41 -8.27
CA TRP A 16 9.26 -28.80 -8.45
C TRP A 16 10.42 -29.69 -8.91
N TYR A 17 10.50 -30.92 -8.38
CA TYR A 17 11.61 -31.85 -8.64
C TYR A 17 11.17 -33.19 -9.26
N GLY A 18 9.88 -33.43 -9.50
CA GLY A 18 9.33 -34.68 -10.05
C GLY A 18 9.38 -35.88 -9.08
N ARG A 19 10.53 -36.11 -8.48
CA ARG A 19 10.76 -37.09 -7.41
C ARG A 19 11.11 -36.36 -6.11
N CYS A 20 10.55 -36.82 -5.01
CA CYS A 20 10.88 -36.27 -3.70
C CYS A 20 12.32 -36.66 -3.28
N PRO A 21 13.19 -35.68 -2.96
CA PRO A 21 14.56 -35.97 -2.54
C PRO A 21 14.64 -36.57 -1.12
N ALA A 22 13.60 -36.42 -0.30
CA ALA A 22 13.58 -36.94 1.07
C ALA A 22 13.05 -38.39 1.15
N CYS A 23 11.90 -38.68 0.53
CA CYS A 23 11.27 -40.00 0.60
C CYS A 23 11.35 -40.82 -0.69
N GLY A 24 11.87 -40.25 -1.78
CA GLY A 24 12.03 -40.95 -3.05
C GLY A 24 10.73 -41.18 -3.84
N ALA A 25 9.57 -40.77 -3.33
CA ALA A 25 8.28 -40.92 -3.99
C ALA A 25 8.16 -40.02 -5.23
N PHE A 26 7.56 -40.53 -6.29
CA PHE A 26 7.28 -39.78 -7.53
C PHE A 26 5.91 -39.12 -7.48
N ASN A 27 5.75 -37.97 -8.16
CA ASN A 27 4.46 -37.28 -8.32
C ASN A 27 3.77 -36.89 -7.00
N THR A 28 4.53 -36.73 -5.91
CA THR A 28 4.01 -36.32 -4.60
C THR A 28 4.28 -34.85 -4.29
N PHE A 29 5.01 -34.13 -5.15
CA PHE A 29 5.33 -32.72 -4.94
C PHE A 29 4.23 -31.83 -5.51
N GLU A 30 3.43 -31.23 -4.63
CA GLU A 30 2.34 -30.32 -4.98
C GLU A 30 2.66 -28.88 -4.58
N GLN A 31 2.14 -27.91 -5.32
CA GLN A 31 2.32 -26.51 -5.02
C GLN A 31 1.36 -26.09 -3.91
N GLN A 32 1.88 -25.58 -2.81
CA GLN A 32 1.04 -25.00 -1.77
C GLN A 32 0.45 -23.68 -2.31
N PRO A 33 -0.87 -23.43 -2.14
CA PRO A 33 -1.46 -22.16 -2.53
C PRO A 33 -0.73 -21.04 -1.80
N GLU A 34 -0.27 -20.04 -2.56
CA GLU A 34 0.26 -18.82 -1.95
C GLU A 34 -0.83 -18.25 -1.07
N LYS A 35 -0.64 -18.32 0.26
CA LYS A 35 -1.46 -17.55 1.19
C LYS A 35 -1.21 -16.08 0.86
N ARG A 36 -2.08 -15.51 0.03
CA ARG A 36 -2.17 -14.05 -0.15
C ARG A 36 -2.40 -13.48 1.23
N ARG A 37 -1.33 -13.00 1.87
CA ARG A 37 -1.46 -12.14 3.05
C ARG A 37 -2.12 -10.87 2.55
N SER A 38 -3.43 -10.80 2.63
CA SER A 38 -4.15 -9.54 2.50
C SER A 38 -3.65 -8.64 3.64
N ARG A 39 -2.74 -7.73 3.32
CA ARG A 39 -2.33 -6.66 4.23
C ARG A 39 -3.38 -5.54 4.31
N GLY A 40 -4.57 -5.75 3.77
CA GLY A 40 -5.71 -4.85 3.92
C GLY A 40 -6.60 -5.31 5.07
N ARG A 41 -7.07 -4.36 5.90
CA ARG A 41 -8.21 -4.57 6.80
C ARG A 41 -9.35 -5.20 5.97
N SER A 42 -9.83 -6.38 6.36
CA SER A 42 -11.07 -6.91 5.79
C SER A 42 -12.22 -6.07 6.31
N SER A 43 -12.84 -5.25 5.47
CA SER A 43 -14.16 -4.70 5.77
C SER A 43 -15.18 -5.85 5.68
N GLN A 44 -16.01 -6.01 6.70
CA GLN A 44 -17.15 -6.92 6.62
C GLN A 44 -18.25 -6.28 5.76
N ALA A 45 -18.90 -7.08 4.92
CA ALA A 45 -20.05 -6.62 4.15
C ALA A 45 -21.17 -6.21 5.12
N THR A 46 -21.59 -4.95 5.03
CA THR A 46 -22.60 -4.36 5.91
C THR A 46 -23.68 -3.71 5.05
N PRO A 47 -24.97 -3.86 5.39
CA PRO A 47 -26.06 -3.14 4.73
C PRO A 47 -25.82 -1.62 4.74
N LEU A 48 -26.21 -0.93 3.66
CA LEU A 48 -25.92 0.50 3.48
C LEU A 48 -26.53 1.38 4.59
N ASP A 49 -27.71 1.02 5.07
CA ASP A 49 -28.43 1.68 6.17
C ASP A 49 -27.78 1.48 7.54
N ALA A 50 -26.91 0.48 7.68
CA ALA A 50 -26.11 0.21 8.87
C ALA A 50 -24.68 0.80 8.79
N VAL A 51 -24.31 1.49 7.70
CA VAL A 51 -23.00 2.15 7.58
C VAL A 51 -23.00 3.46 8.36
N ALA A 52 -22.25 3.50 9.46
CA ALA A 52 -22.02 4.74 10.19
C ALA A 52 -21.08 5.68 9.40
N ALA A 53 -21.48 6.94 9.27
CA ALA A 53 -20.59 7.97 8.74
C ALA A 53 -19.62 8.42 9.84
N GLU A 54 -18.39 7.90 9.81
CA GLU A 54 -17.34 8.32 10.72
C GLU A 54 -16.62 9.57 10.17
N ALA A 55 -16.64 10.65 10.94
CA ALA A 55 -15.81 11.81 10.67
C ALA A 55 -14.36 11.50 11.07
N LEU A 56 -13.52 11.19 10.07
CA LEU A 56 -12.10 11.01 10.31
C LEU A 56 -11.41 12.37 10.57
N PRO A 57 -10.46 12.44 11.52
CA PRO A 57 -9.69 13.66 11.75
C PRO A 57 -8.92 14.01 10.48
N ARG A 58 -8.94 15.28 10.10
CA ARG A 58 -8.26 15.79 8.89
C ARG A 58 -7.13 16.72 9.27
N LEU A 59 -6.04 16.64 8.52
CA LEU A 59 -4.90 17.52 8.62
C LEU A 59 -5.01 18.61 7.56
N SER A 60 -5.15 19.86 7.99
CA SER A 60 -5.14 21.00 7.05
C SER A 60 -3.80 21.06 6.32
N THR A 61 -3.87 21.37 5.05
CA THR A 61 -2.70 21.58 4.19
C THR A 61 -2.11 22.99 4.31
N GLY A 62 -2.81 23.88 5.04
CA GLY A 62 -2.51 25.31 5.12
C GLY A 62 -2.88 26.10 3.85
N ILE A 63 -3.43 25.44 2.84
CA ILE A 63 -3.81 26.04 1.56
C ILE A 63 -5.32 25.88 1.39
N PRO A 64 -6.13 26.95 1.55
CA PRO A 64 -7.59 26.85 1.55
C PRO A 64 -8.18 26.20 0.30
N GLY A 65 -7.58 26.45 -0.87
CA GLY A 65 -7.98 25.83 -2.13
C GLY A 65 -7.79 24.31 -2.12
N CYS A 66 -6.65 23.83 -1.62
CA CYS A 66 -6.36 22.40 -1.49
C CYS A 66 -7.26 21.75 -0.44
N ASP A 67 -7.46 22.39 0.71
CA ASP A 67 -8.35 21.87 1.75
C ASP A 67 -9.77 21.72 1.24
N ARG A 68 -10.28 22.68 0.47
CA ARG A 68 -11.59 22.56 -0.18
C ARG A 68 -11.66 21.36 -1.12
N VAL A 69 -10.66 21.17 -1.99
CA VAL A 69 -10.61 20.05 -2.94
C VAL A 69 -10.52 18.70 -2.21
N LEU A 70 -9.79 18.64 -1.10
CA LEU A 70 -9.62 17.43 -0.29
C LEU A 70 -10.81 17.14 0.66
N GLY A 71 -11.82 18.02 0.70
CA GLY A 71 -12.97 17.87 1.60
C GLY A 71 -12.66 18.23 3.07
N GLY A 72 -11.80 19.22 3.29
CA GLY A 72 -11.40 19.73 4.61
C GLY A 72 -9.96 19.40 5.02
N GLY A 73 -9.13 18.88 4.11
CA GLY A 73 -7.73 18.51 4.35
C GLY A 73 -7.45 17.01 4.21
N LEU A 74 -6.20 16.62 4.48
CA LEU A 74 -5.68 15.26 4.31
C LEU A 74 -6.22 14.30 5.38
N VAL A 75 -6.66 13.12 4.96
CA VAL A 75 -7.09 12.05 5.87
C VAL A 75 -5.88 11.17 6.23
N PRO A 76 -5.59 10.90 7.51
CA PRO A 76 -4.52 10.00 7.90
C PRO A 76 -4.66 8.60 7.26
N GLY A 77 -3.56 8.07 6.74
CA GLY A 77 -3.56 6.76 6.06
C GLY A 77 -4.14 6.79 4.64
N SER A 78 -4.46 7.96 4.08
CA SER A 78 -4.88 8.12 2.69
C SER A 78 -3.69 8.26 1.73
N LEU A 79 -3.94 7.97 0.46
CA LEU A 79 -3.05 8.24 -0.65
C LEU A 79 -3.70 9.29 -1.55
N VAL A 80 -2.97 10.37 -1.85
CA VAL A 80 -3.43 11.45 -2.73
C VAL A 80 -2.48 11.56 -3.91
N LEU A 81 -3.03 11.53 -5.13
CA LEU A 81 -2.27 11.73 -6.36
C LEU A 81 -2.41 13.19 -6.82
N LEU A 82 -1.30 13.92 -6.91
CA LEU A 82 -1.25 15.24 -7.51
C LEU A 82 -0.71 15.14 -8.94
N ALA A 83 -1.58 15.33 -9.93
CA ALA A 83 -1.24 15.30 -11.35
C ALA A 83 -1.34 16.69 -11.98
N GLY A 84 -0.59 16.91 -13.05
CA GLY A 84 -0.58 18.17 -13.79
C GLY A 84 0.61 18.25 -14.74
N GLU A 85 0.55 19.17 -15.69
CA GLU A 85 1.58 19.37 -16.72
C GLU A 85 2.98 19.63 -16.11
N PRO A 86 4.07 19.28 -16.81
CA PRO A 86 5.41 19.68 -16.42
C PRO A 86 5.48 21.20 -16.21
N GLY A 87 6.12 21.65 -15.12
CA GLY A 87 6.25 23.09 -14.83
C GLY A 87 5.04 23.78 -14.17
N VAL A 88 3.88 23.12 -14.03
CA VAL A 88 2.68 23.72 -13.38
C VAL A 88 2.85 24.04 -11.88
N GLY A 89 3.96 23.62 -11.27
CA GLY A 89 4.26 23.91 -9.87
C GLY A 89 3.84 22.82 -8.86
N LYS A 90 3.73 21.55 -9.29
CA LYS A 90 3.40 20.42 -8.39
C LYS A 90 4.35 20.31 -7.19
N SER A 91 5.66 20.32 -7.45
CA SER A 91 6.69 20.24 -6.41
C SER A 91 6.65 21.46 -5.49
N THR A 92 6.40 22.65 -6.05
CA THR A 92 6.20 23.89 -5.27
C THR A 92 5.00 23.77 -4.33
N LEU A 93 3.87 23.28 -4.82
CA LEU A 93 2.67 23.07 -4.02
C LEU A 93 2.92 22.05 -2.90
N LEU A 94 3.54 20.92 -3.22
CA LEU A 94 3.88 19.89 -2.24
C LEU A 94 4.82 20.41 -1.15
N LEU A 95 5.82 21.22 -1.50
CA LEU A 95 6.74 21.83 -0.54
C LEU A 95 6.03 22.86 0.35
N GLN A 96 5.10 23.65 -0.19
CA GLN A 96 4.28 24.58 0.60
C GLN A 96 3.39 23.84 1.60
N MET A 97 2.71 22.77 1.16
CA MET A 97 1.91 21.90 2.03
C MET A 97 2.79 21.25 3.11
N ALA A 98 3.95 20.71 2.72
CA ALA A 98 4.90 20.09 3.65
C ALA A 98 5.38 21.07 4.73
N ARG A 99 5.72 22.31 4.35
CA ARG A 99 6.10 23.36 5.29
C ARG A 99 4.98 23.68 6.27
N SER A 100 3.74 23.78 5.81
CA SER A 100 2.59 24.05 6.69
C SER A 100 2.38 22.91 7.69
N ILE A 101 2.38 21.67 7.19
CA ILE A 101 2.15 20.48 8.00
C ILE A 101 3.29 20.23 8.99
N ALA A 102 4.53 20.59 8.63
CA ALA A 102 5.69 20.46 9.51
C ALA A 102 5.55 21.23 10.83
N GLY A 103 4.68 22.25 10.89
CA GLY A 103 4.35 22.95 12.13
C GLY A 103 3.46 22.14 13.09
N ALA A 104 2.75 21.12 12.59
CA ALA A 104 1.81 20.29 13.34
C ALA A 104 2.27 18.81 13.46
N GLY A 105 3.29 18.39 12.71
CA GLY A 105 3.76 17.00 12.70
C GLY A 105 5.06 16.81 11.91
N LYS A 106 5.50 15.56 11.78
CA LYS A 106 6.71 15.21 11.00
C LYS A 106 6.34 14.99 9.54
N VAL A 107 7.13 15.57 8.63
CA VAL A 107 6.96 15.41 7.19
C VAL A 107 8.24 14.85 6.57
N LEU A 108 8.09 13.85 5.70
CA LEU A 108 9.16 13.33 4.85
C LEU A 108 8.85 13.73 3.40
N TYR A 109 9.73 14.52 2.80
CA TYR A 109 9.71 14.78 1.36
C TYR A 109 10.75 13.88 0.70
N ALA A 110 10.30 13.02 -0.21
CA ALA A 110 11.16 12.15 -1.01
C ALA A 110 10.96 12.49 -2.49
N SER A 111 12.04 12.72 -3.21
CA SER A 111 12.03 12.99 -4.65
C SER A 111 12.95 11.99 -5.35
N ALA A 112 12.46 11.47 -6.48
CA ALA A 112 13.26 10.70 -7.43
C ALA A 112 13.55 11.49 -8.72
N GLU A 113 13.21 12.78 -8.74
CA GLU A 113 13.61 13.65 -9.86
C GLU A 113 15.11 13.93 -9.77
N GLU A 114 15.81 13.67 -10.86
CA GLU A 114 17.25 13.93 -10.99
C GLU A 114 17.49 15.44 -10.94
N SER A 115 18.14 15.93 -9.88
CA SER A 115 18.72 17.26 -9.90
C SER A 115 19.97 17.21 -10.77
N ALA A 116 19.95 17.87 -11.93
CA ALA A 116 21.14 18.05 -12.74
C ALA A 116 22.27 18.61 -11.87
N THR A 117 23.41 17.93 -11.89
CA THR A 117 24.64 18.31 -11.19
C THR A 117 25.39 19.36 -11.99
#